data_AF-A0A6B8RUG3-F1
#
_entry.id   AF-A0A6B8RUG3-F1
#
_cell.length_a   1.000
_cell.length_b   1.000
_cell.length_c   1.000
_cell.angle_alpha   90.00
_cell.angle_beta   90.00
_cell.angle_gamma   90.00
#
_symmetry.space_group_name_H-M   'P 1'
#
loop_
_entity.id
_entity.type
_entity.pdbx_description
1 polymer ?
#
loop_
_entity_poly.entity_id
_entity_poly.type
_entity_poly.pdbx_seq_one_letter_code
_entity_poly.pdbx_strand_id
1 'polypeptide(L)'
;MNKRIMLAILLILFATVIIYLLPSKASENEPVLKGIVIKEVEAKGEHYIKYVLGDTVYLEDMNTQISTPLSKATGKVNPRLLRMTGHAVTSYTNIFDTNLIDPVSLKNGIEHSIPYTYNSAMDKSFNYLETLVSDGWKIVGDYSDNTYIDYYIKKNNIVSRVIILEDSMKVFYGIKSELPDPMNYIKDFKGE
;
A
#
# COMPACT_ATOMS: atom_id res chain seq x y z
N MET A 1 25.60 54.71 4.13
CA MET A 1 25.68 53.35 3.53
C MET A 1 25.63 53.50 2.01
N ASN A 2 26.58 52.91 1.28
CA ASN A 2 26.79 53.20 -0.14
C ASN A 2 25.67 52.57 -0.98
N LYS A 3 24.98 53.35 -1.83
CA LYS A 3 23.81 52.87 -2.62
C LYS A 3 24.10 51.60 -3.42
N ARG A 4 25.35 51.42 -3.87
CA ARG A 4 25.82 50.23 -4.59
C ARG A 4 25.86 48.97 -3.73
N ILE A 5 26.21 49.09 -2.44
CA ILE A 5 26.25 47.97 -1.50
C ILE A 5 24.82 47.52 -1.16
N MET A 6 23.89 48.47 -1.00
CA MET A 6 22.49 48.17 -0.75
C MET A 6 21.83 47.45 -1.93
N LEU A 7 22.17 47.83 -3.17
CA LEU A 7 21.65 47.17 -4.38
C LEU A 7 22.16 45.72 -4.51
N ALA A 8 23.43 45.48 -4.17
CA ALA A 8 24.03 44.14 -4.23
C ALA A 8 23.41 43.18 -3.21
N ILE A 9 23.16 43.66 -1.99
CA ILE A 9 22.49 42.86 -0.94
C ILE A 9 21.06 42.51 -1.35
N LEU A 10 20.33 43.46 -1.97
CA LEU A 10 18.97 43.24 -2.43
C LEU A 10 18.90 42.19 -3.55
N LEU A 11 19.86 42.19 -4.48
CA LEU A 11 19.95 41.21 -5.56
C LEU A 11 20.24 39.79 -5.07
N ILE A 12 21.10 39.64 -4.06
CA ILE A 12 21.41 38.33 -3.46
C ILE A 12 20.19 37.77 -2.73
N LEU A 13 19.46 38.60 -1.99
CA LEU A 13 18.21 38.21 -1.33
C LEU A 13 17.11 37.82 -2.33
N PHE A 14 17.06 38.48 -3.49
CA PHE A 14 16.09 38.12 -4.52
C PHE A 14 16.44 36.79 -5.21
N ALA A 15 17.74 36.52 -5.43
CA ALA A 15 18.21 35.28 -6.03
C ALA A 15 17.97 34.04 -5.14
N THR A 16 18.10 34.16 -3.82
CA THR A 16 17.83 33.05 -2.90
C THR A 16 16.34 32.70 -2.85
N VAL A 17 15.44 33.69 -2.91
CA VAL A 17 13.99 33.45 -2.94
C VAL A 17 13.56 32.70 -4.21
N ILE A 18 14.18 32.98 -5.36
CA ILE A 18 13.88 32.27 -6.62
C ILE A 18 14.32 30.79 -6.56
N ILE A 19 15.44 30.49 -5.90
CA ILE A 19 15.90 29.10 -5.73
C ILE A 19 14.94 28.29 -4.86
N TYR A 20 14.32 28.92 -3.85
CA TYR A 20 13.30 28.26 -3.00
C TYR A 20 11.91 28.16 -3.64
N LEU A 21 11.64 28.92 -4.71
CA LEU A 21 10.36 28.88 -5.45
C LEU A 21 10.40 27.99 -6.69
N LEU A 22 11.57 27.51 -7.10
CA LEU A 22 11.66 26.47 -8.12
C LEU A 22 11.07 25.19 -7.53
N PRO A 23 9.98 24.64 -8.11
CA PRO A 23 9.49 23.35 -7.70
C PRO A 23 10.63 22.36 -7.86
N SER A 24 11.03 21.73 -6.76
CA SER A 24 11.88 20.55 -6.80
C SER A 24 11.18 19.58 -7.76
N LYS A 25 11.74 19.39 -8.95
CA LYS A 25 11.37 18.27 -9.79
C LYS A 25 11.76 17.04 -9.00
N ALA A 26 10.81 16.52 -8.23
CA ALA A 26 10.86 15.16 -7.76
C ALA A 26 11.18 14.32 -9.00
N SER A 27 12.30 13.62 -8.93
CA SER A 27 12.66 12.63 -9.94
C SER A 27 11.60 11.55 -9.86
N GLU A 28 10.53 11.69 -10.65
CA GLU A 28 9.62 10.60 -11.03
C GLU A 28 10.40 9.61 -11.90
N ASN A 29 11.36 8.92 -11.29
CA ASN A 29 11.74 7.61 -11.75
C ASN A 29 10.90 6.63 -10.94
N GLU A 30 9.60 6.59 -11.21
CA GLU A 30 8.85 5.39 -10.87
C GLU A 30 9.58 4.23 -11.58
N PRO A 31 10.00 3.19 -10.84
CA PRO A 31 10.64 2.04 -11.45
C PRO A 31 9.64 1.46 -12.46
N VAL A 32 9.96 1.57 -13.74
CA VAL A 32 9.16 0.96 -14.81
C VAL A 32 9.21 -0.54 -14.57
N LEU A 33 8.14 -1.09 -13.99
CA LEU A 33 8.01 -2.52 -13.73
C LEU A 33 8.14 -3.27 -15.06
N LYS A 34 9.25 -4.01 -15.22
CA LYS A 34 9.52 -4.81 -16.40
C LYS A 34 8.99 -6.22 -16.18
N GLY A 35 7.69 -6.43 -16.36
CA GLY A 35 7.10 -7.77 -16.33
C GLY A 35 5.73 -7.86 -15.67
N ILE A 36 5.21 -9.08 -15.58
CA ILE A 36 3.94 -9.37 -14.89
C ILE A 36 4.25 -9.60 -13.41
N VAL A 37 3.85 -8.67 -12.55
CA VAL A 37 4.00 -8.82 -11.09
C VAL A 37 3.03 -9.89 -10.59
N ILE A 38 3.55 -10.88 -9.87
CA ILE A 38 2.79 -12.02 -9.33
C ILE A 38 2.62 -11.97 -7.82
N LYS A 39 3.55 -11.33 -7.11
CA LYS A 39 3.47 -11.06 -5.67
C LYS A 39 4.19 -9.76 -5.33
N GLU A 40 3.72 -9.08 -4.31
CA GLU A 40 4.35 -7.87 -3.77
C GLU A 40 4.15 -7.80 -2.27
N VAL A 41 5.15 -7.32 -1.56
CA VAL A 41 5.08 -7.11 -0.12
C VAL A 41 5.81 -5.83 0.27
N GLU A 42 5.15 -4.99 1.06
CA GLU A 42 5.73 -3.81 1.70
C GLU A 42 5.42 -3.86 3.20
N ALA A 43 6.43 -4.13 4.03
CA ALA A 43 6.29 -4.15 5.48
C ALA A 43 7.66 -4.03 6.16
N LYS A 44 7.69 -3.57 7.41
CA LYS A 44 8.93 -3.44 8.21
C LYS A 44 10.04 -2.60 7.53
N GLY A 45 9.68 -1.69 6.63
CA GLY A 45 10.64 -0.88 5.85
C GLY A 45 11.28 -1.65 4.69
N GLU A 46 10.83 -2.87 4.41
CA GLU A 46 11.23 -3.68 3.27
C GLU A 46 10.14 -3.65 2.20
N HIS A 47 10.54 -3.62 0.94
CA HIS A 47 9.63 -3.68 -0.20
C HIS A 47 10.19 -4.64 -1.25
N TYR A 48 9.50 -5.75 -1.47
CA TYR A 48 9.90 -6.77 -2.43
C TYR A 48 8.81 -7.00 -3.46
N ILE A 49 9.21 -7.15 -4.72
CA ILE A 49 8.33 -7.57 -5.81
C ILE A 49 8.83 -8.88 -6.40
N LYS A 50 7.89 -9.72 -6.80
CA LYS A 50 8.15 -10.92 -7.59
C LYS A 50 7.41 -10.79 -8.91
N TYR A 51 8.12 -10.93 -10.02
CA TYR A 51 7.55 -10.74 -11.35
C TYR A 51 8.12 -11.73 -12.37
N VAL A 52 7.40 -11.89 -13.47
CA VAL A 52 7.81 -12.70 -14.62
C VAL A 52 8.18 -11.77 -15.78
N LEU A 53 9.38 -11.94 -16.31
CA LEU A 53 9.86 -11.28 -17.51
C LEU A 53 10.34 -12.34 -18.51
N GLY A 54 9.68 -12.43 -19.67
CA GLY A 54 9.89 -13.53 -20.60
C GLY A 54 9.46 -14.86 -19.96
N ASP A 55 10.39 -15.81 -19.85
CA ASP A 55 10.18 -17.11 -19.21
C ASP A 55 10.80 -17.21 -17.81
N THR A 56 11.31 -16.10 -17.25
CA THR A 56 12.09 -16.12 -16.02
C THR A 56 11.37 -15.34 -14.90
N VAL A 57 11.34 -15.94 -13.71
CA VAL A 57 10.84 -15.35 -12.47
C VAL A 57 11.98 -14.60 -11.79
N TYR A 58 11.72 -13.34 -11.43
CA TYR A 58 12.63 -12.46 -10.73
C TYR A 58 12.06 -12.10 -9.36
N LEU A 59 12.96 -11.90 -8.40
CA LEU A 59 12.71 -11.23 -7.12
C LEU A 59 13.51 -9.95 -7.12
N GLU A 60 12.86 -8.82 -6.89
CA GLU A 60 13.52 -7.51 -6.80
C GLU A 60 13.23 -6.88 -5.44
N ASP A 61 14.29 -6.38 -4.82
CA ASP A 61 14.21 -5.50 -3.66
C ASP A 61 14.07 -4.06 -4.17
N MET A 62 12.94 -3.44 -3.89
CA MET A 62 12.60 -2.11 -4.38
C MET A 62 13.36 -1.00 -3.67
N ASN A 63 13.87 -1.25 -2.47
CA ASN A 63 14.70 -0.29 -1.74
C ASN A 63 16.10 -0.19 -2.35
N THR A 64 16.66 -1.33 -2.77
CA THR A 64 18.01 -1.41 -3.34
C THR A 64 18.05 -1.49 -4.86
N GLN A 65 16.91 -1.73 -5.50
CA GLN A 65 16.74 -1.99 -6.92
C GLN A 65 17.55 -3.21 -7.42
N ILE A 66 17.87 -4.13 -6.52
CA ILE A 66 18.61 -5.36 -6.85
C ILE A 66 17.62 -6.43 -7.28
N SER A 67 17.75 -6.88 -8.54
CA SER A 67 16.99 -7.99 -9.10
C SER A 67 17.78 -9.30 -9.09
N THR A 68 17.17 -10.36 -8.56
CA THR A 68 17.73 -11.72 -8.51
C THR A 68 16.87 -12.68 -9.36
N PRO A 69 17.42 -13.35 -10.37
CA PRO A 69 16.70 -14.40 -11.08
C PRO A 69 16.52 -15.62 -10.18
N LEU A 70 15.31 -16.20 -10.18
CA LEU A 70 14.97 -17.34 -9.32
C LEU A 70 14.85 -18.64 -10.11
N SER A 71 13.91 -18.69 -11.05
CA SER A 71 13.57 -19.91 -11.79
C SER A 71 12.90 -19.58 -13.12
N LYS A 72 12.67 -20.60 -13.96
CA LYS A 72 11.73 -20.43 -15.07
C LYS A 72 10.29 -20.41 -14.55
N ALA A 73 9.45 -19.61 -15.19
CA ALA A 73 8.01 -19.64 -14.99
C ALA A 73 7.43 -20.88 -15.69
N THR A 74 6.72 -21.72 -14.93
CA THR A 74 6.01 -22.88 -15.46
C THR A 74 4.51 -22.67 -15.31
N GLY A 75 3.74 -23.02 -16.34
CA GLY A 75 2.28 -22.90 -16.31
C GLY A 75 1.75 -21.49 -16.56
N LYS A 76 0.51 -21.24 -16.10
CA LYS A 76 -0.18 -19.96 -16.30
C LYS A 76 0.28 -18.95 -15.26
N VAL A 77 0.78 -17.81 -15.72
CA VAL A 77 1.11 -16.66 -14.87
C VAL A 77 -0.17 -15.86 -14.61
N ASN A 78 -0.58 -15.75 -13.35
CA ASN A 78 -1.68 -14.88 -12.95
C ASN A 78 -1.10 -13.63 -12.28
N PRO A 79 -1.47 -12.42 -12.72
CA PRO A 79 -0.98 -11.19 -12.09
C PRO A 79 -1.51 -11.09 -10.66
N ARG A 80 -0.77 -10.39 -9.80
CA ARG A 80 -1.27 -10.03 -8.48
C ARG A 80 -2.53 -9.17 -8.58
N LEU A 81 -3.36 -9.22 -7.55
CA LEU A 81 -4.42 -8.24 -7.37
C LEU A 81 -3.80 -6.86 -7.14
N LEU A 82 -4.41 -5.84 -7.73
CA LEU A 82 -3.97 -4.45 -7.63
C LEU A 82 -4.85 -3.71 -6.66
N ARG A 83 -4.23 -2.85 -5.84
CA ARG A 83 -4.98 -1.88 -5.03
C ARG A 83 -5.75 -0.95 -5.95
N MET A 84 -7.05 -0.87 -5.77
CA MET A 84 -7.87 0.16 -6.43
C MET A 84 -7.96 1.37 -5.50
N THR A 85 -7.93 2.58 -6.08
CA THR A 85 -8.23 3.79 -5.30
C THR A 85 -9.70 3.75 -4.90
N GLY A 86 -9.97 3.61 -3.61
CA GLY A 86 -11.31 3.75 -3.04
C GLY A 86 -11.64 5.21 -2.72
N HIS A 87 -12.88 5.44 -2.32
CA HIS A 87 -13.33 6.70 -1.72
C HIS A 87 -13.77 6.44 -0.29
N ALA A 88 -13.26 7.25 0.65
CA ALA A 88 -13.72 7.22 2.03
C ALA A 88 -15.20 7.63 2.08
N VAL A 89 -16.03 6.85 2.78
CA VAL A 89 -17.45 7.13 2.96
C VAL A 89 -17.61 8.00 4.20
N THR A 90 -18.44 9.05 4.11
CA THR A 90 -18.57 10.09 5.16
C THR A 90 -19.93 10.09 5.87
N SER A 91 -20.85 9.18 5.55
CA SER A 91 -22.19 9.16 6.14
C SER A 91 -22.80 7.77 6.33
N TYR A 92 -23.54 7.66 7.44
CA TYR A 92 -24.19 6.50 8.03
C TYR A 92 -25.26 5.82 7.16
N THR A 93 -24.87 4.74 6.51
CA THR A 93 -25.66 3.54 6.25
C THR A 93 -24.65 2.49 5.78
N ASN A 94 -24.93 1.20 5.89
CA ASN A 94 -24.04 0.18 5.31
C ASN A 94 -23.56 0.65 3.93
N ILE A 95 -22.29 0.39 3.57
CA ILE A 95 -21.82 0.72 2.21
C ILE A 95 -22.85 0.12 1.25
N PHE A 96 -23.44 0.97 0.40
CA PHE A 96 -24.63 0.63 -0.40
C PHE A 96 -24.49 -0.74 -1.07
N ASP A 97 -25.52 -1.58 -0.94
CA ASP A 97 -25.57 -2.99 -1.38
C ASP A 97 -24.61 -3.98 -0.67
N THR A 98 -24.10 -3.64 0.51
CA THR A 98 -23.25 -4.55 1.29
C THR A 98 -23.68 -4.66 2.75
N ASN A 99 -23.17 -5.68 3.44
CA ASN A 99 -23.23 -5.79 4.90
C ASN A 99 -22.06 -5.07 5.60
N LEU A 100 -21.29 -4.25 4.88
CA LEU A 100 -20.14 -3.53 5.44
C LEU A 100 -20.62 -2.38 6.32
N ILE A 101 -20.28 -2.45 7.60
CA ILE A 101 -20.51 -1.39 8.57
C ILE A 101 -19.48 -0.29 8.33
N ASP A 102 -19.93 0.97 8.28
CA ASP A 102 -19.06 2.13 8.22
C ASP A 102 -18.16 2.18 9.47
N PRO A 103 -16.82 2.14 9.32
CA PRO A 103 -15.89 2.28 10.44
C PRO A 103 -16.12 3.52 11.29
N VAL A 104 -16.56 4.65 10.70
CA VAL A 104 -16.80 5.92 11.41
C VAL A 104 -17.97 5.79 12.40
N SER A 105 -18.89 4.86 12.14
CA SER A 105 -20.02 4.56 13.03
C SER A 105 -19.63 3.74 14.26
N LEU A 106 -18.50 3.03 14.19
CA LEU A 106 -17.94 2.26 15.29
C LEU A 106 -16.97 3.18 16.02
N LYS A 107 -17.21 3.49 17.30
CA LYS A 107 -16.32 4.36 18.10
C LYS A 107 -14.83 3.94 18.07
N ASN A 108 -14.55 2.69 17.74
CA ASN A 108 -13.20 2.11 17.60
C ASN A 108 -12.85 1.66 16.16
N GLY A 109 -13.64 2.01 15.14
CA GLY A 109 -13.39 1.69 13.73
C GLY A 109 -13.72 0.24 13.31
N ILE A 110 -13.57 -0.74 14.20
CA ILE A 110 -13.78 -2.16 13.92
C ILE A 110 -14.47 -2.80 15.13
N GLU A 111 -15.46 -3.67 14.89
CA GLU A 111 -16.19 -4.36 15.95
C GLU A 111 -15.27 -5.36 16.68
N HIS A 112 -15.26 -5.33 18.02
CA HIS A 112 -14.28 -6.06 18.85
C HIS A 112 -14.48 -7.59 18.87
N SER A 113 -15.58 -8.11 18.32
CA SER A 113 -15.86 -9.54 18.28
C SER A 113 -15.73 -10.07 16.85
N ILE A 114 -14.97 -11.18 16.69
CA ILE A 114 -14.86 -12.06 15.51
C ILE A 114 -13.76 -11.66 14.48
N PRO A 115 -13.10 -12.63 13.80
CA PRO A 115 -12.78 -12.49 12.38
C PRO A 115 -14.05 -12.33 11.54
N TYR A 116 -14.46 -11.11 11.21
CA TYR A 116 -15.69 -10.92 10.44
C TYR A 116 -15.41 -11.13 8.94
N THR A 117 -16.27 -11.88 8.26
CA THR A 117 -16.23 -12.06 6.79
C THR A 117 -17.43 -11.35 6.17
N TYR A 118 -17.16 -10.47 5.22
CA TYR A 118 -18.15 -9.72 4.47
C TYR A 118 -18.20 -10.24 3.03
N ASN A 119 -19.39 -10.46 2.50
CA ASN A 119 -19.58 -10.58 1.05
C ASN A 119 -19.46 -9.16 0.48
N SER A 120 -18.45 -8.93 -0.34
CA SER A 120 -18.07 -7.58 -0.77
C SER A 120 -17.26 -7.66 -2.05
N ALA A 121 -17.72 -6.94 -3.07
CA ALA A 121 -16.91 -6.70 -4.25
C ALA A 121 -15.63 -5.91 -3.88
N MET A 122 -14.57 -6.12 -4.67
CA MET A 122 -13.25 -5.56 -4.39
C MET A 122 -13.25 -4.02 -4.24
N ASP A 123 -14.02 -3.31 -5.08
CA ASP A 123 -14.16 -1.85 -5.00
C ASP A 123 -14.75 -1.39 -3.65
N LYS A 124 -15.75 -2.11 -3.14
CA LYS A 124 -16.36 -1.82 -1.84
C LYS A 124 -15.41 -2.13 -0.69
N SER A 125 -14.62 -3.19 -0.82
CA SER A 125 -13.57 -3.55 0.15
C SER A 125 -12.49 -2.46 0.23
N PHE A 126 -12.09 -1.87 -0.91
CA PHE A 126 -11.17 -0.72 -0.90
C PHE A 126 -11.81 0.54 -0.32
N ASN A 127 -13.10 0.82 -0.59
CA ASN A 127 -13.78 1.94 0.06
C ASN A 127 -13.78 1.80 1.60
N TYR A 128 -13.97 0.57 2.12
CA TYR A 128 -13.86 0.30 3.55
C TYR A 128 -12.45 0.58 4.09
N LEU A 129 -11.41 0.10 3.39
CA LEU A 129 -10.01 0.37 3.76
C LEU A 129 -9.69 1.87 3.75
N GLU A 130 -10.09 2.61 2.71
CA GLU A 130 -9.88 4.06 2.64
C GLU A 130 -10.63 4.81 3.73
N THR A 131 -11.80 4.31 4.13
CA THR A 131 -12.57 4.86 5.26
C THR A 131 -11.82 4.66 6.58
N LEU A 132 -11.24 3.49 6.82
CA LEU A 132 -10.37 3.25 7.98
C LEU A 132 -9.15 4.17 7.97
N VAL A 133 -8.49 4.32 6.82
CA VAL A 133 -7.33 5.23 6.68
C VAL A 133 -7.73 6.68 6.97
N SER A 134 -8.88 7.12 6.45
CA SER A 134 -9.44 8.45 6.72
C SER A 134 -9.83 8.64 8.20
N ASP A 135 -10.24 7.58 8.89
CA ASP A 135 -10.51 7.56 10.34
C ASP A 135 -9.20 7.51 11.19
N GLY A 136 -8.03 7.51 10.55
CA GLY A 136 -6.73 7.60 11.22
C GLY A 136 -6.05 6.26 11.49
N TRP A 137 -6.50 5.18 10.86
CA TRP A 137 -5.72 3.95 10.77
C TRP A 137 -4.55 4.14 9.79
N LYS A 138 -3.40 3.54 10.11
CA LYS A 138 -2.21 3.58 9.25
C LYS A 138 -1.91 2.19 8.72
N ILE A 139 -1.71 2.05 7.41
CA ILE A 139 -1.18 0.82 6.82
C ILE A 139 0.28 0.67 7.28
N VAL A 140 0.60 -0.48 7.86
CA VAL A 140 1.94 -0.84 8.37
C VAL A 140 2.49 -2.10 7.70
N GLY A 141 1.66 -2.78 6.89
CA GLY A 141 2.07 -3.87 6.01
C GLY A 141 1.05 -4.09 4.89
N ASP A 142 1.53 -4.37 3.69
CA ASP A 142 0.77 -4.77 2.51
C ASP A 142 1.40 -6.06 1.96
N TYR A 143 0.62 -7.13 1.86
CA TYR A 143 1.03 -8.42 1.32
C TYR A 143 0.02 -8.83 0.25
N SER A 144 0.44 -8.88 -1.02
CA SER A 144 -0.46 -9.12 -2.14
C SER A 144 0.03 -10.22 -3.08
N ASP A 145 -0.91 -11.03 -3.56
CA ASP A 145 -0.72 -12.01 -4.62
C ASP A 145 -1.94 -12.07 -5.55
N ASN A 146 -2.05 -13.10 -6.38
CA ASN A 146 -3.15 -13.25 -7.34
C ASN A 146 -4.48 -13.71 -6.71
N THR A 147 -4.52 -13.95 -5.40
CA THR A 147 -5.69 -14.47 -4.69
C THR A 147 -6.21 -13.51 -3.62
N TYR A 148 -5.36 -12.69 -3.02
CA TYR A 148 -5.78 -11.69 -2.02
C TYR A 148 -4.81 -10.51 -1.93
N ILE A 149 -5.28 -9.46 -1.26
CA ILE A 149 -4.46 -8.38 -0.70
C ILE A 149 -4.69 -8.34 0.80
N ASP A 150 -3.62 -8.37 1.57
CA ASP A 150 -3.65 -8.47 3.04
C ASP A 150 -2.97 -7.27 3.68
N TYR A 151 -3.80 -6.37 4.20
CA TYR A 151 -3.37 -5.16 4.87
C TYR A 151 -3.28 -5.35 6.37
N TYR A 152 -2.13 -5.00 6.93
CA TYR A 152 -1.97 -4.77 8.35
C TYR A 152 -2.11 -3.29 8.62
N ILE A 153 -3.06 -2.93 9.48
CA ILE A 153 -3.36 -1.53 9.81
C ILE A 153 -3.23 -1.31 11.32
N LYS A 154 -2.84 -0.10 11.71
CA LYS A 154 -2.60 0.27 13.10
C LYS A 154 -3.24 1.61 13.46
N LYS A 155 -3.94 1.66 14.59
CA LYS A 155 -4.40 2.89 15.24
C LYS A 155 -4.09 2.78 16.74
N ASN A 156 -3.39 3.77 17.28
CA ASN A 156 -2.85 3.72 18.64
C ASN A 156 -1.98 2.46 18.86
N ASN A 157 -2.28 1.64 19.87
CA ASN A 157 -1.57 0.39 20.18
C ASN A 157 -2.27 -0.86 19.63
N ILE A 158 -3.25 -0.70 18.75
CA ILE A 158 -4.06 -1.80 18.21
C ILE A 158 -3.68 -2.04 16.76
N VAL A 159 -3.37 -3.30 16.43
CA VAL A 159 -3.12 -3.76 15.06
C VAL A 159 -4.29 -4.60 14.63
N SER A 160 -4.77 -4.37 13.42
CA SER A 160 -5.84 -5.12 12.77
C SER A 160 -5.39 -5.58 11.39
N ARG A 161 -6.05 -6.60 10.86
CA ARG A 161 -5.78 -7.17 9.54
C ARG A 161 -7.01 -7.06 8.67
N VAL A 162 -6.87 -6.58 7.45
CA VAL A 162 -7.94 -6.47 6.44
C VAL A 162 -7.49 -7.25 5.21
N ILE A 163 -8.13 -8.39 4.96
CA ILE A 163 -7.86 -9.25 3.81
C ILE A 163 -8.94 -9.03 2.77
N ILE A 164 -8.56 -8.52 1.61
CA ILE A 164 -9.44 -8.27 0.46
C ILE A 164 -9.26 -9.43 -0.53
N LEU A 165 -10.37 -10.08 -0.87
CA LEU A 165 -10.48 -11.10 -1.91
C LEU A 165 -11.33 -10.57 -3.07
N GLU A 166 -11.53 -11.38 -4.11
CA GLU A 166 -12.30 -10.99 -5.30
C GLU A 166 -13.76 -10.64 -4.98
N ASP A 167 -14.41 -11.45 -4.14
CA ASP A 167 -15.85 -11.38 -3.82
C ASP A 167 -16.16 -11.25 -2.32
N SER A 168 -15.12 -11.16 -1.50
CA SER A 168 -15.25 -11.10 -0.05
C SER A 168 -14.12 -10.32 0.62
N MET A 169 -14.35 -9.89 1.85
CA MET A 169 -13.36 -9.24 2.69
C MET A 169 -13.39 -9.81 4.10
N LYS A 170 -12.22 -9.99 4.72
CA LYS A 170 -12.11 -10.45 6.11
C LYS A 170 -11.41 -9.40 6.95
N VAL A 171 -11.94 -9.12 8.14
CA VAL A 171 -11.36 -8.17 9.08
C VAL A 171 -11.10 -8.85 10.41
N PHE A 172 -9.87 -8.74 10.91
CA PHE A 172 -9.43 -9.26 12.19
C PHE A 172 -9.01 -8.10 13.07
N TYR A 173 -9.72 -7.86 14.17
CA TYR A 173 -9.40 -6.81 15.12
C TYR A 173 -8.41 -7.28 16.20
N GLY A 174 -7.48 -6.42 16.58
CA GLY A 174 -6.64 -6.65 17.76
C GLY A 174 -5.74 -7.88 17.66
N ILE A 175 -5.17 -8.10 16.47
CA ILE A 175 -4.21 -9.19 16.24
C ILE A 175 -2.86 -8.89 16.91
N LYS A 176 -2.00 -9.92 16.99
CA LYS A 176 -0.61 -9.73 17.41
C LYS A 176 0.06 -8.67 16.51
N SER A 177 0.84 -7.79 17.13
CA SER A 177 1.53 -6.69 16.43
C SER A 177 2.71 -7.14 15.57
N GLU A 178 3.13 -8.39 15.71
CA GLU A 178 4.20 -8.97 14.90
C GLU A 178 3.69 -9.23 13.48
N LEU A 179 4.27 -8.51 12.52
CA LEU A 179 3.98 -8.70 11.10
C LEU A 179 4.74 -9.93 10.56
N PRO A 180 4.20 -10.64 9.56
CA PRO A 180 4.93 -11.68 8.85
C PRO A 180 6.27 -11.18 8.31
N ASP A 181 7.23 -12.09 8.15
CA ASP A 181 8.51 -11.77 7.51
C ASP A 181 8.30 -11.54 6.00
N PRO A 182 8.65 -10.34 5.45
CA PRO A 182 8.43 -10.03 4.04
C PRO A 182 9.19 -10.98 3.10
N MET A 183 10.42 -11.33 3.47
CA MET A 183 11.28 -12.21 2.66
C MET A 183 10.73 -13.64 2.58
N ASN A 184 10.21 -14.18 3.69
CA ASN A 184 9.56 -15.48 3.70
C ASN A 184 8.28 -15.46 2.84
N TYR A 185 7.47 -14.41 2.97
CA TYR A 185 6.24 -14.26 2.17
C TYR A 185 6.52 -14.26 0.66
N ILE A 186 7.53 -13.49 0.22
CA ILE A 186 7.82 -13.33 -1.22
C ILE A 186 8.52 -14.56 -1.82
N LYS A 187 9.29 -15.29 -1.01
CA LYS A 187 9.97 -16.52 -1.43
C LYS A 187 9.02 -17.70 -1.57
N ASP A 188 7.97 -17.77 -0.73
CA ASP A 188 6.99 -18.85 -0.76
C ASP A 188 6.24 -18.88 -2.10
N PHE A 189 6.76 -19.71 -3.01
CA PHE A 189 6.08 -20.17 -4.21
C PHE A 189 6.19 -21.68 -4.22
N LYS A 190 5.11 -22.34 -3.78
CA LYS A 190 4.82 -23.69 -4.24
C LYS A 190 4.20 -23.51 -5.62
N GLY A 191 5.02 -23.65 -6.66
CA GLY A 191 4.47 -23.84 -7.99
C GLY A 191 3.71 -25.15 -7.99
N GLU A 192 2.40 -25.08 -8.20
CA GLU A 192 1.60 -26.25 -8.60
C GLU A 192 1.79 -26.52 -10.09
#